data_AF-A0A5J4T372-F1
#
_entry.id   AF-A0A5J4T372-F1
#
_cell.length_a   1.000
_cell.length_b   1.000
_cell.length_c   1.000
_cell.angle_alpha   90.00
_cell.angle_beta   90.00
_cell.angle_gamma   90.00
#
_symmetry.space_group_name_H-M   'P 1'
#
loop_
_entity.id
_entity.type
_entity.pdbx_description
1 polymer ?
#
loop_
_entity_poly.entity_id
_entity_poly.type
_entity_poly.pdbx_seq_one_letter_code
_entity_poly.pdbx_strand_id
1 'polypeptide(L)'
;MKISEDKIVSLTYDLTVEGELMEKASKESPLTFMYGMGMMLDAFEKQLTGKQTGDAFSFTLSPEEAYGERNEDAVVELPKNIFEIDGKFDDTTIIEGATLPMMDASGNRLMGSILEIKPETVVMDFNHPLAGETLHFDGEVMDVHTASPEEIAAMTQSYEGGCDCESCDGKQDANSCNCGCQE
;
A
#
# COMPACT_ATOMS: atom_id res chain seq x y z
N MET A 1 0.90 18.54 -21.13
CA MET A 1 0.92 17.25 -21.86
C MET A 1 -0.23 16.41 -21.34
N LYS A 2 -0.82 15.51 -22.15
CA LYS A 2 -1.84 14.59 -21.66
C LYS A 2 -1.21 13.37 -21.01
N ILE A 3 -1.84 12.87 -19.95
CA ILE A 3 -1.53 11.59 -19.32
C ILE A 3 -1.77 10.46 -20.33
N SER A 4 -0.78 9.58 -20.50
CA SER A 4 -0.77 8.43 -21.41
C SER A 4 0.18 7.35 -20.87
N GLU A 5 0.16 6.16 -21.47
CA GLU A 5 1.06 5.03 -21.15
C GLU A 5 2.55 5.47 -21.12
N ASP A 6 3.33 4.87 -20.22
CA ASP A 6 4.77 5.11 -19.99
C ASP A 6 5.13 6.54 -19.52
N LYS A 7 4.21 7.22 -18.85
CA LYS A 7 4.44 8.55 -18.29
C LYS A 7 4.43 8.54 -16.77
N ILE A 8 5.35 9.31 -16.21
CA ILE A 8 5.33 9.62 -14.79
C ILE A 8 4.34 10.77 -14.57
N VAL A 9 3.47 10.56 -13.61
CA VAL A 9 2.46 11.52 -13.16
C VAL A 9 2.70 11.76 -11.68
N SER A 10 2.90 13.02 -11.32
CA SER A 10 2.91 13.48 -9.94
C SER A 10 1.61 14.21 -9.68
N LEU A 11 0.88 13.82 -8.63
CA LEU A 11 -0.38 14.45 -8.25
C LEU A 11 -0.55 14.51 -6.73
N THR A 12 -1.43 15.39 -6.30
CA THR A 12 -1.94 15.43 -4.93
C THR A 12 -3.35 14.89 -4.93
N TYR A 13 -3.73 14.16 -3.89
CA TYR A 13 -5.11 13.73 -3.67
C TYR A 13 -5.41 13.66 -2.18
N ASP A 14 -6.67 13.80 -1.85
CA ASP A 14 -7.27 13.56 -0.56
C ASP A 14 -8.27 12.42 -0.73
N LEU A 15 -8.01 11.32 -0.04
CA LEU A 15 -8.87 10.14 0.00
C LEU A 15 -9.79 10.25 1.20
N THR A 16 -11.08 10.43 0.91
CA THR A 16 -12.14 10.51 1.92
C THR A 16 -13.06 9.31 1.81
N VAL A 17 -13.41 8.71 2.94
CA VAL A 17 -14.31 7.55 3.04
C VAL A 17 -15.38 7.87 4.06
N GLU A 18 -16.66 7.79 3.66
CA GLU A 18 -17.81 8.18 4.49
C GLU A 18 -17.70 9.59 5.16
N GLY A 19 -16.92 10.50 4.56
CA GLY A 19 -16.67 11.84 5.10
C GLY A 19 -15.46 11.95 6.06
N GLU A 20 -14.75 10.86 6.30
CA GLU A 20 -13.51 10.81 7.07
C GLU A 20 -12.29 10.73 6.14
N LEU A 21 -11.28 11.57 6.38
CA LEU A 21 -10.06 11.60 5.58
C LEU A 21 -9.15 10.44 5.98
N MET A 22 -9.05 9.44 5.10
CA MET A 22 -8.23 8.24 5.33
C MET A 22 -6.77 8.48 4.96
N GLU A 23 -6.54 9.06 3.80
CA GLU A 23 -5.21 9.28 3.27
C GLU A 23 -5.15 10.63 2.54
N LYS A 24 -3.97 11.25 2.53
CA LYS A 24 -3.72 12.45 1.73
C LYS A 24 -2.30 12.47 1.18
N ALA A 25 -2.19 12.75 -0.11
CA ALA A 25 -0.95 13.11 -0.77
C ALA A 25 -0.90 14.63 -0.91
N SER A 26 -0.16 15.29 -0.02
CA SER A 26 0.01 16.75 -0.04
C SER A 26 1.14 17.17 -0.99
N LYS A 27 1.26 18.47 -1.31
CA LYS A 27 2.33 18.99 -2.20
C LYS A 27 3.76 18.71 -1.70
N GLU A 28 3.92 18.47 -0.39
CA GLU A 28 5.19 18.10 0.24
C GLU A 28 5.56 16.63 0.01
N SER A 29 4.59 15.78 -0.28
CA SER A 29 4.77 14.36 -0.64
C SER A 29 3.72 13.99 -1.69
N PRO A 30 3.87 14.49 -2.93
CA PRO A 30 2.94 14.20 -4.00
C PRO A 30 3.06 12.73 -4.38
N LEU A 31 1.93 12.09 -4.65
CA LEU A 31 1.94 10.73 -5.16
C LEU A 31 2.47 10.76 -6.58
N THR A 32 3.61 10.11 -6.76
CA THR A 32 4.26 9.98 -8.05
C THR A 32 4.22 8.52 -8.47
N PHE A 33 3.69 8.28 -9.66
CA PHE A 33 3.50 6.96 -10.22
C PHE A 33 3.64 7.00 -11.73
N MET A 34 3.86 5.84 -12.32
CA MET A 34 3.89 5.65 -13.77
C MET A 34 2.54 5.12 -14.23
N TYR A 35 1.93 5.86 -15.13
CA TYR A 35 0.65 5.54 -15.73
C TYR A 35 0.76 4.32 -16.64
N GLY A 36 -0.16 3.36 -16.49
CA GLY A 36 -0.20 2.14 -17.30
C GLY A 36 0.69 1.00 -16.80
N MET A 37 1.35 1.16 -15.65
CA MET A 37 2.11 0.07 -14.99
C MET A 37 1.28 -0.77 -14.03
N GLY A 38 0.01 -0.42 -13.78
CA GLY A 38 -0.81 -1.09 -12.78
C GLY A 38 -0.31 -0.91 -11.35
N MET A 39 0.45 0.17 -11.11
CA MET A 39 0.88 0.54 -9.75
C MET A 39 -0.27 1.17 -8.94
N MET A 40 -1.33 1.59 -9.62
CA MET A 40 -2.56 2.09 -9.02
C MET A 40 -3.80 1.39 -9.54
N LEU A 41 -4.92 1.70 -8.89
CA LEU A 41 -6.24 1.24 -9.27
C LEU A 41 -6.54 1.59 -10.73
N ASP A 42 -6.91 0.60 -11.53
CA ASP A 42 -7.20 0.77 -12.96
C ASP A 42 -8.30 1.82 -13.20
N ALA A 43 -9.30 1.85 -12.32
CA ALA A 43 -10.36 2.87 -12.35
C ALA A 43 -9.84 4.28 -12.04
N PHE A 44 -8.87 4.41 -11.11
CA PHE A 44 -8.22 5.68 -10.80
C PHE A 44 -7.41 6.18 -12.01
N GLU A 45 -6.60 5.31 -12.62
CA GLU A 45 -5.84 5.65 -13.83
C GLU A 45 -6.79 6.07 -14.97
N LYS A 46 -7.89 5.35 -15.18
CA LYS A 46 -8.90 5.69 -16.19
C LYS A 46 -9.51 7.08 -16.01
N GLN A 47 -9.74 7.51 -14.78
CA GLN A 47 -10.27 8.86 -14.50
C GLN A 47 -9.23 9.95 -14.78
N LEU A 48 -7.96 9.63 -14.65
CA LEU A 48 -6.85 10.54 -14.97
C LEU A 48 -6.50 10.54 -16.46
N THR A 49 -6.97 9.57 -17.24
CA THR A 49 -6.71 9.52 -18.68
C THR A 49 -7.13 10.81 -19.37
N GLY A 50 -6.20 11.46 -20.08
CA GLY A 50 -6.48 12.67 -20.83
C GLY A 50 -6.46 13.97 -20.01
N LYS A 51 -6.29 13.90 -18.68
CA LYS A 51 -5.96 15.05 -17.84
C LYS A 51 -4.56 15.57 -18.14
N GLN A 52 -4.29 16.80 -17.73
CA GLN A 52 -3.03 17.49 -17.95
C GLN A 52 -2.48 18.03 -16.63
N THR A 53 -1.22 18.44 -16.65
CA THR A 53 -0.61 19.17 -15.55
C THR A 53 -1.44 20.41 -15.17
N GLY A 54 -1.75 20.53 -13.88
CA GLY A 54 -2.58 21.60 -13.30
C GLY A 54 -4.09 21.35 -13.36
N ASP A 55 -4.55 20.20 -13.86
CA ASP A 55 -5.97 19.86 -13.89
C ASP A 55 -6.39 19.26 -12.54
N ALA A 56 -7.43 19.82 -11.93
CA ALA A 56 -8.08 19.24 -10.76
C ALA A 56 -9.03 18.10 -11.17
N PHE A 57 -9.14 17.10 -10.31
CA PHE A 57 -10.04 15.97 -10.48
C PHE A 57 -10.74 15.65 -9.15
N SER A 58 -11.99 15.25 -9.26
CA SER A 58 -12.82 14.84 -8.13
C SER A 58 -13.71 13.72 -8.63
N PHE A 59 -13.46 12.50 -8.17
CA PHE A 59 -14.23 11.33 -8.57
C PHE A 59 -14.36 10.35 -7.41
N THR A 60 -15.33 9.47 -7.54
CA THR A 60 -15.64 8.45 -6.54
C THR A 60 -15.45 7.10 -7.17
N LEU A 61 -14.74 6.22 -6.49
CA LEU A 61 -14.58 4.82 -6.88
C LEU A 61 -15.42 3.95 -5.94
N SER A 62 -16.24 3.11 -6.54
CA SER A 62 -16.94 2.05 -5.80
C SER A 62 -15.92 1.03 -5.27
N PRO A 63 -16.27 0.26 -4.22
CA PRO A 63 -15.36 -0.74 -3.65
C PRO A 63 -14.83 -1.71 -4.71
N GLU A 64 -15.67 -2.18 -5.62
CA GLU A 64 -15.30 -3.05 -6.75
C GLU A 64 -14.21 -2.47 -7.67
N GLU A 65 -14.15 -1.14 -7.79
CA GLU A 65 -13.20 -0.40 -8.64
C GLU A 65 -11.93 0.04 -7.87
N ALA A 66 -11.99 -0.01 -6.55
CA ALA A 66 -10.89 0.35 -5.65
C ALA A 66 -10.23 -0.90 -5.07
N TYR A 67 -10.31 -1.12 -3.75
CA TYR A 67 -9.67 -2.25 -3.09
C TYR A 67 -10.46 -3.56 -3.18
N GLY A 68 -11.57 -3.56 -3.93
CA GLY A 68 -12.53 -4.65 -3.98
C GLY A 68 -13.60 -4.53 -2.90
N GLU A 69 -14.63 -5.36 -3.02
CA GLU A 69 -15.55 -5.60 -1.91
C GLU A 69 -14.83 -6.37 -0.79
N ARG A 70 -15.34 -6.21 0.43
CA ARG A 70 -14.90 -7.04 1.55
C ARG A 70 -15.14 -8.50 1.18
N ASN A 71 -14.07 -9.25 1.06
CA ASN A 71 -14.14 -10.64 0.68
C ASN A 71 -14.32 -11.48 1.94
N GLU A 72 -15.45 -12.19 2.03
CA GLU A 72 -15.69 -13.16 3.11
C GLU A 72 -14.69 -14.33 3.04
N ASP A 73 -14.15 -14.67 1.86
CA ASP A 73 -13.08 -15.66 1.74
C ASP A 73 -11.73 -15.16 2.30
N ALA A 74 -11.55 -13.85 2.44
CA ALA A 74 -10.40 -13.26 3.16
C ALA A 74 -10.60 -13.26 4.68
N VAL A 75 -11.76 -13.71 5.16
CA VAL A 75 -12.00 -14.01 6.57
C VAL A 75 -11.62 -15.46 6.83
N VAL A 76 -10.51 -15.66 7.53
CA VAL A 76 -9.96 -17.00 7.77
C VAL A 76 -10.13 -17.39 9.23
N GLU A 77 -10.62 -18.60 9.45
CA GLU A 77 -10.67 -19.21 10.77
C GLU A 77 -9.34 -19.91 11.05
N LEU A 78 -8.54 -19.32 11.93
CA LEU A 78 -7.25 -19.87 12.32
C LEU A 78 -7.38 -20.62 13.64
N PRO A 79 -6.80 -21.82 13.77
CA PRO A 79 -6.82 -22.54 15.05
C PRO A 79 -6.10 -21.73 16.12
N LYS A 80 -6.68 -21.73 17.32
CA LYS A 80 -6.20 -20.92 18.46
C LYS A 80 -4.73 -21.18 18.80
N ASN A 81 -4.25 -22.40 18.52
CA ASN A 81 -2.86 -22.82 18.70
C ASN A 81 -1.84 -21.97 17.92
N ILE A 82 -2.24 -21.31 16.82
CA ILE A 82 -1.35 -20.42 16.07
C ILE A 82 -1.05 -19.13 16.85
N PHE A 83 -1.98 -18.72 17.72
CA PHE A 83 -1.85 -17.54 18.57
C PHE A 83 -1.30 -17.87 19.96
N GLU A 84 -0.94 -19.13 20.21
CA GLU A 84 -0.28 -19.52 21.44
C GLU A 84 1.22 -19.20 21.34
N ILE A 85 1.65 -18.16 22.04
CA ILE A 85 3.06 -17.82 22.20
C ILE A 85 3.54 -18.50 23.48
N ASP A 86 4.61 -19.30 23.40
CA ASP A 86 5.14 -20.07 24.54
C ASP A 86 4.11 -21.03 25.20
N GLY A 87 3.14 -21.52 24.42
CA GLY A 87 2.09 -22.43 24.90
C GLY A 87 1.06 -21.77 25.83
N LYS A 88 0.99 -20.44 25.82
CA LYS A 88 -0.08 -19.68 26.45
C LYS A 88 -0.76 -18.81 25.41
N PHE A 89 -2.07 -18.95 25.33
CA PHE A 89 -2.89 -18.00 24.59
C PHE A 89 -2.86 -16.66 25.33
N ASP A 90 -2.36 -15.62 24.67
CA ASP A 90 -2.31 -14.28 25.24
C ASP A 90 -3.70 -13.62 25.10
N ASP A 91 -4.62 -13.96 26.00
CA ASP A 91 -5.97 -13.38 26.04
C ASP A 91 -6.00 -11.86 26.29
N THR A 92 -4.85 -11.27 26.63
CA THR A 92 -4.70 -9.83 26.85
C THR A 92 -4.43 -9.08 25.54
N THR A 93 -3.77 -9.72 24.57
CA THR A 93 -3.41 -9.14 23.27
C THR A 93 -4.33 -9.64 22.15
N ILE A 94 -4.80 -10.89 22.21
CA ILE A 94 -5.75 -11.49 21.27
C ILE A 94 -7.17 -11.15 21.76
N ILE A 95 -7.64 -9.95 21.45
CA ILE A 95 -9.01 -9.50 21.73
C ILE A 95 -9.78 -9.22 20.44
N GLU A 96 -11.10 -9.33 20.49
CA GLU A 96 -11.96 -8.94 19.38
C GLU A 96 -11.72 -7.46 19.02
N GLY A 97 -11.49 -7.19 17.74
CA GLY A 97 -11.10 -5.87 17.21
C GLY A 97 -9.60 -5.58 17.25
N ALA A 98 -8.76 -6.42 17.87
CA ALA A 98 -7.31 -6.24 17.80
C ALA A 98 -6.79 -6.60 16.41
N THR A 99 -5.78 -5.85 15.96
CA THR A 99 -5.13 -6.05 14.65
C THR A 99 -3.72 -6.57 14.87
N LEU A 100 -3.39 -7.68 14.23
CA LEU A 100 -2.12 -8.40 14.38
C LEU A 100 -1.41 -8.54 13.04
N PRO A 101 -0.09 -8.33 12.98
CA PRO A 101 0.69 -8.64 11.80
C PRO A 101 0.80 -10.16 11.62
N MET A 102 0.26 -10.67 10.52
CA MET A 102 0.29 -12.06 10.11
C MET A 102 1.04 -12.21 8.78
N MET A 103 1.29 -13.45 8.38
CA MET A 103 1.93 -13.78 7.12
C MET A 103 1.02 -14.71 6.32
N ASP A 104 0.75 -14.36 5.06
CA ASP A 104 -0.01 -15.23 4.15
C ASP A 104 0.87 -16.41 3.68
N ALA A 105 0.26 -17.42 3.07
CA ALA A 105 0.94 -18.54 2.40
C ALA A 105 2.02 -18.09 1.39
N SER A 106 1.88 -16.88 0.84
CA SER A 106 2.84 -16.28 -0.09
C SER A 106 4.05 -15.60 0.59
N GLY A 107 4.12 -15.57 1.93
CA GLY A 107 5.20 -14.92 2.68
C GLY A 107 5.04 -13.40 2.86
N ASN A 108 3.95 -12.84 2.32
CA ASN A 108 3.63 -11.42 2.47
C ASN A 108 3.17 -11.14 3.90
N ARG A 109 3.61 -10.01 4.47
CA ARG A 109 3.10 -9.55 5.77
C ARG A 109 1.79 -8.79 5.55
N LEU A 110 0.74 -9.20 6.25
CA LEU A 110 -0.58 -8.59 6.23
C LEU A 110 -0.97 -8.23 7.65
N MET A 111 -1.83 -7.23 7.79
CA MET A 111 -2.50 -6.97 9.06
C MET A 111 -3.83 -7.70 9.05
N GLY A 112 -4.04 -8.60 10.01
CA GLY A 112 -5.32 -9.26 10.22
C GLY A 112 -6.01 -8.70 11.45
N SER A 113 -7.28 -8.35 11.34
CA SER A 113 -8.11 -7.91 12.46
C SER A 113 -8.94 -9.06 13.00
N ILE A 114 -8.96 -9.26 14.32
CA ILE A 114 -9.75 -10.32 14.94
C ILE A 114 -11.22 -9.89 14.94
N LEU A 115 -12.08 -10.65 14.28
CA LEU A 115 -13.53 -10.40 14.30
C LEU A 115 -14.19 -11.07 15.49
N GLU A 116 -13.83 -12.34 15.73
CA GLU A 116 -14.49 -13.18 16.73
C GLU A 116 -13.51 -14.22 17.26
N ILE A 117 -13.55 -14.46 18.58
CA ILE A 117 -12.73 -15.48 19.22
C ILE A 117 -13.65 -16.63 19.66
N LYS A 118 -13.56 -17.76 18.95
CA LYS A 118 -14.29 -18.99 19.26
C LYS A 118 -13.50 -19.85 20.27
N PRO A 119 -14.11 -20.94 20.80
CA PRO A 119 -13.45 -21.79 21.79
C PRO A 119 -12.17 -22.47 21.26
N GLU A 120 -12.17 -22.90 19.99
CA GLU A 120 -11.07 -23.66 19.36
C GLU A 120 -10.41 -22.90 18.20
N THR A 121 -11.05 -21.87 17.66
CA THR A 121 -10.60 -21.09 16.50
C THR A 121 -10.72 -19.59 16.74
N VAL A 122 -10.01 -18.79 15.97
CA VAL A 122 -10.08 -17.33 15.95
C VAL A 122 -10.41 -16.90 14.52
N VAL A 123 -11.48 -16.14 14.36
CA VAL A 123 -11.91 -15.57 13.09
C VAL A 123 -11.14 -14.29 12.86
N MET A 124 -10.28 -14.28 11.85
CA MET A 124 -9.50 -13.10 11.47
C MET A 124 -9.92 -12.61 10.10
N ASP A 125 -10.06 -11.30 9.97
CA ASP A 125 -10.28 -10.59 8.73
C ASP A 125 -8.96 -10.07 8.18
N PHE A 126 -8.61 -10.47 6.96
CA PHE A 126 -7.41 -10.03 6.26
C PHE A 126 -7.72 -9.06 5.11
N ASN A 127 -8.94 -8.54 5.04
CA ASN A 127 -9.28 -7.53 4.07
C ASN A 127 -8.49 -6.24 4.32
N HIS A 128 -8.25 -5.49 3.24
CA HIS A 128 -7.73 -4.14 3.37
C HIS A 128 -8.69 -3.30 4.22
N PRO A 129 -8.21 -2.43 5.12
CA PRO A 129 -9.09 -1.60 5.97
C PRO A 129 -10.06 -0.71 5.17
N LEU A 130 -9.77 -0.48 3.88
CA LEU A 130 -10.59 0.30 2.94
C LEU A 130 -11.39 -0.58 1.95
N ALA A 131 -11.40 -1.90 2.12
CA ALA A 131 -12.14 -2.82 1.25
C ALA A 131 -13.64 -2.79 1.60
N GLY A 132 -14.50 -2.79 0.58
CA GLY A 132 -15.95 -2.65 0.74
C GLY A 132 -16.42 -1.19 0.94
N GLU A 133 -15.50 -0.25 1.04
CA GLU A 133 -15.81 1.17 1.25
C GLU A 133 -15.79 1.95 -0.07
N THR A 134 -16.60 3.01 -0.14
CA THR A 134 -16.61 3.93 -1.30
C THR A 134 -15.54 4.99 -1.11
N LEU A 135 -14.58 5.05 -2.03
CA LEU A 135 -13.43 5.94 -1.96
C LEU A 135 -13.68 7.22 -2.76
N HIS A 136 -13.69 8.37 -2.08
CA HIS A 136 -13.73 9.67 -2.73
C HIS A 136 -12.32 10.22 -2.89
N PHE A 137 -11.89 10.44 -4.12
CA PHE A 137 -10.61 11.04 -4.45
C PHE A 137 -10.82 12.46 -4.96
N ASP A 138 -10.22 13.44 -4.28
CA ASP A 138 -10.20 14.83 -4.69
C ASP A 138 -8.75 15.32 -4.77
N GLY A 139 -8.34 15.91 -5.89
CA GLY A 139 -6.93 16.16 -6.12
C GLY A 139 -6.61 17.03 -7.33
N GLU A 140 -5.31 17.22 -7.54
CA GLU A 140 -4.77 18.01 -8.65
C GLU A 140 -3.52 17.35 -9.21
N VAL A 141 -3.43 17.29 -10.54
CA VAL A 141 -2.23 16.80 -11.22
C VAL A 141 -1.15 17.87 -11.13
N MET A 142 -0.03 17.57 -10.45
CA MET A 142 1.07 18.51 -10.26
C MET A 142 2.05 18.54 -11.43
N ASP A 143 2.42 17.37 -11.95
CA ASP A 143 3.37 17.25 -13.06
C ASP A 143 3.09 15.98 -13.90
N VAL A 144 3.40 16.07 -15.19
CA VAL A 144 3.28 14.93 -16.12
C VAL A 144 4.43 15.01 -17.12
N HIS A 145 5.33 14.04 -17.07
CA HIS A 145 6.45 13.93 -17.99
C HIS A 145 6.67 12.48 -18.45
N THR A 146 7.44 12.33 -19.52
CA THR A 146 7.80 11.00 -20.03
C THR A 146 8.82 10.38 -19.09
N ALA A 147 8.61 9.12 -18.71
CA ALA A 147 9.52 8.42 -17.82
C ALA A 147 10.92 8.31 -18.45
N SER A 148 11.92 8.88 -17.80
CA SER A 148 13.32 8.63 -18.18
C SER A 148 13.77 7.28 -17.61
N PRO A 149 14.65 6.53 -18.29
CA PRO A 149 15.13 5.24 -17.77
C PRO A 149 15.79 5.35 -16.39
N GLU A 150 16.38 6.50 -16.06
CA GLU A 150 16.93 6.77 -14.72
C GLU A 150 15.85 6.90 -13.65
N GLU A 151 14.69 7.48 -13.98
CA GLU A 151 13.57 7.68 -13.04
C GLU A 151 12.80 6.38 -12.80
N ILE A 152 12.64 5.56 -13.85
CA ILE A 152 12.08 4.21 -13.72
C ILE A 152 12.94 3.39 -12.75
N ALA A 153 14.26 3.42 -12.91
CA ALA A 153 15.18 2.74 -12.01
C ALA A 153 15.06 3.28 -10.56
N ALA A 154 14.98 4.60 -10.39
CA ALA A 154 14.81 5.22 -9.08
C ALA A 154 13.47 4.86 -8.40
N MET A 155 12.38 4.72 -9.16
CA MET A 155 11.07 4.31 -8.63
C MET A 155 10.99 2.83 -8.27
N THR A 156 11.58 1.95 -9.09
CA THR A 156 11.69 0.53 -8.74
C THR A 156 12.47 0.38 -7.44
N GLN A 157 13.55 1.15 -7.28
CA GLN A 157 14.39 1.12 -6.09
C GLN A 157 13.71 1.68 -4.81
N SER A 158 12.64 2.46 -4.94
CA SER A 158 11.89 3.02 -3.80
C SER A 158 10.66 2.18 -3.41
N TYR A 159 10.03 1.47 -4.35
CA TYR A 159 8.96 0.51 -4.07
C TYR A 159 9.48 -0.81 -3.50
N GLU A 160 10.72 -1.16 -3.80
CA GLU A 160 11.43 -2.22 -3.08
C GLU A 160 11.97 -1.67 -1.76
N GLY A 161 11.09 -1.58 -0.77
CA GLY A 161 11.43 -1.43 0.66
C GLY A 161 12.16 -2.65 1.22
N GLY A 162 13.22 -3.11 0.53
CA GLY A 162 14.19 -4.05 1.02
C GLY A 162 15.54 -3.36 1.01
N CYS A 163 16.23 -3.31 2.16
CA CYS A 163 17.67 -3.19 2.14
C CYS A 163 18.24 -4.31 1.26
N ASP A 164 18.56 -4.00 0.00
CA ASP A 164 19.45 -4.83 -0.80
C ASP A 164 20.82 -4.16 -0.79
N CYS A 165 21.61 -4.56 0.19
CA CYS A 165 23.04 -4.34 0.19
C CYS A 165 23.72 -5.44 -0.64
N GLU A 166 23.44 -5.57 -1.94
CA GLU A 166 24.18 -6.53 -2.76
C GLU A 166 24.48 -6.04 -4.17
N SER A 167 25.43 -5.10 -4.27
CA SER A 167 26.56 -5.23 -5.21
C SER A 167 27.63 -4.16 -4.97
N CYS A 168 28.49 -4.43 -4.00
CA CYS A 168 29.87 -3.96 -4.02
C CYS A 168 30.66 -4.79 -5.03
N ASP A 169 30.57 -4.46 -6.33
CA ASP A 169 31.51 -4.99 -7.32
C ASP A 169 32.14 -3.85 -8.12
N GLY A 170 33.21 -3.31 -7.53
CA GLY A 170 33.91 -2.16 -8.08
C GLY A 170 35.12 -1.79 -7.25
N LYS A 171 36.13 -2.66 -7.27
CA LYS A 171 37.57 -2.40 -7.03
C LYS A 171 37.90 -1.26 -6.05
N GLN A 172 38.42 -1.68 -4.89
CA GLN A 172 39.53 -1.08 -4.15
C GLN A 172 39.63 0.45 -4.23
N ASP A 173 39.13 1.14 -3.21
CA ASP A 173 39.90 2.19 -2.53
C ASP A 173 39.29 2.44 -1.14
N ALA A 174 40.15 2.33 -0.14
CA ALA A 174 39.82 2.59 1.25
C ALA A 174 39.50 4.07 1.46
N ASN A 175 38.39 4.38 2.13
CA ASN A 175 38.34 5.14 3.39
C ASN A 175 36.92 5.68 3.65
N SER A 176 36.34 5.22 4.76
CA SER A 176 35.27 5.88 5.54
C SER A 176 33.84 5.89 4.98
N CYS A 177 33.11 4.78 5.18
CA CYS A 177 31.69 4.84 5.52
C CYS A 177 31.46 4.09 6.84
N ASN A 178 31.52 4.86 7.93
CA ASN A 178 31.18 4.43 9.27
C ASN A 178 29.65 4.39 9.40
N CYS A 179 29.02 3.23 9.21
CA CYS A 179 27.65 2.97 9.62
C CYS A 179 27.67 1.98 10.79
N GLY A 180 27.76 2.53 12.00
CA GLY A 180 27.58 1.77 13.23
C GLY A 180 26.10 1.50 13.45
N CYS A 181 25.68 0.26 13.25
CA CYS A 181 24.50 -0.29 13.92
C CYS A 181 24.99 -0.90 15.23
N GLN A 182 24.59 -0.33 16.37
CA GLN A 182 24.84 -0.91 17.68
C GLN A 182 23.59 -1.69 18.10
N GLU A 183 23.88 -2.87 18.65
CA GLU A 183 22.99 -3.95 19.11
C GLU A 183 21.83 -3.52 20.02
#